data_AF-A0A238LCT3-F1
#
_entry.id   AF-A0A238LCT3-F1
#
_cell.length_a   1.000
_cell.length_b   1.000
_cell.length_c   1.000
_cell.angle_alpha   90.00
_cell.angle_beta   90.00
_cell.angle_gamma   90.00
#
_symmetry.space_group_name_H-M   'P 1'
#
loop_
_entity.id
_entity.type
_entity.pdbx_description
1 polymer ?
#
loop_
_entity_poly.entity_id
_entity_poly.type
_entity_poly.pdbx_seq_one_letter_code
_entity_poly.pdbx_strand_id
1 'polypeptide(L)'
;MQDLPSMIASLSRPSLLVGAARFGVDEYERNRCLPRLLHMAAAPKPGQAILKLLEIKADLNDKRKAKMADYAIARHVEVLIALMGEARVLRMTSAPLRVVT
;
A
#
# COMPACT_ATOMS: atom_id res chain seq x y z
N MET A 1 -2.35 -17.46 -15.07
CA MET A 1 -3.22 -16.64 -14.20
C MET A 1 -2.36 -16.24 -13.02
N GLN A 2 -2.06 -14.95 -12.82
CA GLN A 2 -1.03 -14.52 -11.87
C GLN A 2 -1.69 -14.10 -10.56
N ASP A 3 -1.33 -14.74 -9.45
CA ASP A 3 -1.91 -14.47 -8.14
C ASP A 3 -1.48 -13.10 -7.61
N LEU A 4 -2.40 -12.41 -6.94
CA LEU A 4 -2.17 -11.10 -6.31
C LEU A 4 -0.86 -11.03 -5.47
N PRO A 5 -0.51 -12.05 -4.66
CA PRO A 5 0.73 -12.07 -3.88
C PRO A 5 1.99 -12.08 -4.76
N SER A 6 1.95 -12.80 -5.88
CA SER A 6 3.04 -12.90 -6.85
C SER A 6 3.25 -11.58 -7.59
N MET A 7 2.16 -10.85 -7.88
CA MET A 7 2.22 -9.48 -8.40
C MET A 7 2.82 -8.49 -7.39
N ILE A 8 2.60 -8.71 -6.09
CA ILE A 8 3.18 -7.87 -5.03
C ILE A 8 4.69 -8.12 -4.89
N ALA A 9 5.11 -9.39 -5.03
CA ALA A 9 6.49 -9.85 -4.91
C ALA A 9 7.37 -9.47 -6.12
N SER A 10 6.82 -9.42 -7.33
CA SER A 10 7.55 -9.11 -8.57
C SER A 10 7.90 -7.62 -8.73
N LEU A 11 7.41 -6.76 -7.84
CA LEU A 11 7.70 -5.34 -7.86
C LEU A 11 9.14 -5.12 -7.39
N SER A 12 10.07 -5.01 -8.35
CA SER A 12 11.45 -4.53 -8.14
C SER A 12 11.41 -3.14 -7.51
N ARG A 13 11.77 -3.05 -6.23
CA ARG A 13 11.69 -1.83 -5.44
C ARG A 13 13.11 -1.47 -4.98
N PRO A 14 13.53 -0.20 -5.08
CA PRO A 14 14.74 0.27 -4.41
C PRO A 14 14.62 -0.08 -2.93
N SER A 15 15.58 -0.85 -2.40
CA SER A 15 15.56 -1.38 -1.03
C SER A 15 15.28 -0.31 0.02
N LEU A 16 15.71 0.94 -0.24
CA LEU A 16 15.50 2.09 0.62
C LEU A 16 14.03 2.47 0.82
N LEU A 17 13.21 2.52 -0.24
CA LEU A 17 11.80 2.95 -0.12
C LEU A 17 10.97 1.92 0.64
N VAL A 18 11.24 0.64 0.38
CA VAL A 18 10.61 -0.47 1.12
C VAL A 18 11.10 -0.50 2.55
N GLY A 19 12.40 -0.29 2.78
CA GLY A 19 12.98 -0.18 4.11
C GLY A 19 12.32 0.93 4.93
N ALA A 20 12.24 2.14 4.39
CA ALA A 20 11.56 3.27 5.01
C ALA A 20 10.09 2.96 5.30
N ALA A 21 9.38 2.36 4.33
CA ALA A 21 7.99 2.00 4.53
C ALA A 21 7.81 0.97 5.65
N ARG A 22 8.69 -0.04 5.76
CA ARG A 22 8.61 -1.08 6.81
C ARG A 22 8.60 -0.49 8.21
N PHE A 23 9.37 0.56 8.47
CA PHE A 23 9.41 1.23 9.78
C PHE A 23 8.12 1.97 10.14
N GLY A 24 7.29 2.34 9.15
CA GLY A 24 6.04 3.06 9.37
C GLY A 24 4.78 2.19 9.30
N VAL A 25 4.91 0.88 9.02
CA VAL A 25 3.74 -0.02 8.89
C VAL A 25 3.08 -0.26 10.24
N ASP A 26 3.84 -0.24 11.33
CA ASP A 26 3.32 -0.56 12.65
C ASP A 26 2.45 0.59 13.20
N GLU A 27 2.71 1.84 12.79
CA GLU A 27 1.91 3.03 13.10
C GLU A 27 0.79 3.30 12.08
N TYR A 28 0.55 2.38 11.14
CA TYR A 28 -0.46 2.55 10.10
C TYR A 28 -1.88 2.47 10.68
N GLU A 29 -2.57 3.61 10.70
CA GLU A 29 -3.99 3.70 11.04
C GLU A 29 -4.87 3.94 9.81
N ARG A 30 -5.66 2.92 9.45
CA ARG A 30 -6.50 2.89 8.25
C ARG A 30 -7.43 4.10 8.08
N ASN A 31 -8.16 4.43 9.13
CA ASN A 31 -9.17 5.50 9.11
C ASN A 31 -8.56 6.90 9.06
N ARG A 32 -7.29 7.06 9.46
CA ARG A 32 -6.56 8.32 9.39
C ARG A 32 -5.84 8.47 8.04
N CYS A 33 -5.18 7.40 7.59
CA CYS A 33 -4.29 7.45 6.44
C CYS A 33 -5.03 7.37 5.10
N LEU A 34 -6.01 6.47 4.94
CA LEU A 34 -6.65 6.24 3.63
C LEU A 34 -7.46 7.44 3.13
N PRO A 35 -8.30 8.12 3.93
CA PRO A 35 -9.03 9.31 3.46
C PRO A 35 -8.11 10.37 2.87
N ARG A 36 -6.99 10.64 3.54
CA ARG A 36 -5.96 11.61 3.10
C ARG A 36 -5.25 11.15 1.82
N LEU A 37 -4.84 9.88 1.75
CA LEU A 37 -4.07 9.37 0.60
C LEU A 37 -4.90 9.18 -0.66
N LEU A 38 -6.18 8.81 -0.50
CA LEU A 38 -7.10 8.51 -1.60
C LEU A 38 -8.00 9.70 -1.95
N HIS A 39 -7.94 10.80 -1.20
CA HIS A 39 -8.85 11.94 -1.31
C HIS A 39 -10.32 11.52 -1.24
N MET A 40 -10.66 10.71 -0.24
CA MET A 40 -12.00 10.17 -0.01
C MET A 40 -12.51 10.57 1.37
N ALA A 41 -13.83 10.65 1.56
CA ALA A 41 -14.43 10.97 2.85
C ALA A 41 -14.20 9.88 3.92
N ALA A 42 -14.04 8.63 3.50
CA ALA A 42 -13.83 7.48 4.40
C ALA A 42 -12.95 6.42 3.75
N ALA A 43 -12.39 5.54 4.59
CA ALA A 43 -11.61 4.39 4.14
C ALA A 43 -12.51 3.39 3.38
N PRO A 44 -12.24 3.07 2.09
CA PRO A 44 -13.01 2.09 1.34
C PRO A 44 -12.79 0.67 1.87
N LYS A 45 -13.36 -0.39 1.26
CA LYS A 45 -13.06 -1.78 1.66
C LYS A 45 -11.59 -2.14 1.38
N PRO A 46 -10.96 -3.07 2.13
CA PRO A 46 -9.52 -3.37 1.99
C PRO A 46 -9.07 -3.70 0.57
N GLY A 47 -9.82 -4.55 -0.14
CA GLY A 47 -9.51 -4.87 -1.55
C GLY A 47 -9.55 -3.65 -2.47
N GLN A 48 -10.55 -2.78 -2.31
CA GLN A 48 -10.66 -1.54 -3.09
C GLN A 48 -9.57 -0.53 -2.74
N ALA A 49 -9.20 -0.44 -1.46
CA ALA A 49 -8.10 0.41 -1.00
C ALA A 49 -6.78 -0.02 -1.68
N ILE A 50 -6.48 -1.32 -1.68
CA ILE A 50 -5.26 -1.87 -2.29
C ILE A 50 -5.20 -1.56 -3.79
N LEU A 51 -6.29 -1.77 -4.54
CA LEU A 51 -6.32 -1.48 -5.97
C LEU A 51 -5.99 -0.01 -6.26
N LYS A 52 -6.64 0.93 -5.57
CA LYS A 52 -6.36 2.37 -5.73
C LYS A 52 -4.93 2.74 -5.33
N LEU A 53 -4.41 2.16 -4.25
CA LEU A 53 -3.05 2.42 -3.81
C LEU A 53 -2.01 1.87 -4.81
N LEU A 54 -2.30 0.76 -5.50
CA LEU A 54 -1.43 0.23 -6.55
C LEU A 54 -1.34 1.18 -7.75
N GLU A 55 -2.45 1.78 -8.15
CA GLU A 55 -2.50 2.80 -9.22
C GLU A 55 -1.65 4.02 -8.84
N ILE A 56 -1.85 4.57 -7.64
CA ILE A 56 -1.06 5.71 -7.15
C ILE A 56 0.42 5.36 -7.08
N LYS A 57 0.75 4.14 -6.63
CA LYS A 57 2.13 3.66 -6.53
C LYS A 57 2.79 3.50 -7.91
N ALA A 58 2.03 3.14 -8.94
CA ALA A 58 2.54 3.10 -10.32
C ALA A 58 2.88 4.51 -10.82
N ASP A 59 1.95 5.46 -10.68
CA ASP A 59 2.17 6.88 -11.06
C ASP A 59 3.42 7.46 -10.37
N LEU A 60 3.55 7.26 -9.05
CA LEU A 60 4.71 7.74 -8.29
C LEU A 60 6.02 7.08 -8.71
N ASN A 61 5.99 5.83 -9.16
CA ASN A 61 7.18 5.16 -9.67
C ASN A 61 7.57 5.69 -11.06
N ASP A 62 6.61 6.01 -11.91
CA ASP A 62 6.87 6.59 -13.22
C ASP A 62 7.42 8.01 -13.09
N LYS A 63 6.82 8.84 -12.22
CA LYS A 63 7.35 10.16 -11.86
C LYS A 63 8.77 10.10 -11.30
N ARG A 64 9.06 9.12 -10.43
CA ARG A 64 10.42 8.91 -9.89
C ARG A 64 11.43 8.56 -11.00
N LYS A 65 11.05 7.68 -11.93
CA LYS A 65 11.92 7.27 -13.06
C LYS A 65 12.17 8.41 -14.03
N ALA A 66 11.13 9.20 -14.31
CA ALA A 66 11.20 10.37 -15.18
C ALA A 66 11.82 11.60 -14.50
N LYS A 67 12.17 11.52 -13.21
CA LYS A 67 12.71 12.63 -12.40
C LYS A 67 11.81 13.88 -12.46
N MET A 68 10.50 13.66 -12.42
CA MET A 68 9.52 14.75 -12.48
C MET A 68 9.67 15.69 -11.28
N ALA A 69 9.48 16.99 -11.51
CA ALA A 69 9.58 18.00 -10.46
C ALA A 69 8.49 17.88 -9.38
N ASP A 70 7.34 17.29 -9.72
CA ASP A 70 6.23 17.03 -8.78
C ASP A 70 6.38 15.70 -8.01
N TYR A 71 7.47 14.95 -8.22
CA TYR A 71 7.70 13.70 -7.51
C TYR A 71 7.99 13.95 -6.02
N ALA A 72 7.06 13.54 -5.17
CA ALA A 72 7.21 13.59 -3.72
C ALA A 72 7.60 12.20 -3.16
N ILE A 73 8.85 12.05 -2.71
CA ILE A 73 9.33 10.80 -2.09
C ILE A 73 8.55 10.45 -0.81
N ALA A 74 8.21 11.43 0.02
CA ALA A 74 7.43 11.22 1.24
C ALA A 74 6.08 10.57 0.94
N ARG A 75 5.36 11.08 -0.08
CA ARG A 75 4.10 10.50 -0.53
C ARG A 75 4.26 9.07 -1.04
N HIS A 76 5.35 8.75 -1.73
CA HIS A 76 5.64 7.39 -2.17
C HIS A 76 5.81 6.45 -0.96
N VAL A 77 6.57 6.87 0.05
CA VAL A 77 6.73 6.07 1.29
C VAL A 77 5.39 5.89 2.00
N GLU A 78 4.57 6.93 2.14
CA GLU A 78 3.23 6.82 2.76
C GLU A 78 2.31 5.84 2.02
N VAL A 79 2.31 5.84 0.69
CA VAL A 79 1.54 4.89 -0.13
C VAL A 79 2.06 3.46 0.05
N LEU A 80 3.37 3.28 0.18
CA LEU A 80 3.96 1.96 0.46
C LEU A 80 3.61 1.45 1.85
N ILE A 81 3.62 2.32 2.87
CA ILE A 81 3.15 2.02 4.23
C ILE A 81 1.70 1.55 4.16
N ALA A 82 0.83 2.33 3.52
CA ALA A 82 -0.58 2.00 3.39
C ALA A 82 -0.82 0.67 2.64
N LEU A 83 -0.08 0.40 1.56
CA LEU A 83 -0.16 -0.88 0.85
C LEU A 83 0.22 -2.07 1.74
N MET A 84 1.30 -1.96 2.52
CA MET A 84 1.74 -3.02 3.42
C MET A 84 0.74 -3.21 4.58
N GLY A 85 0.23 -2.12 5.13
CA GLY A 85 -0.80 -2.12 6.17
C GLY A 85 -2.10 -2.77 5.69
N GLU A 86 -2.63 -2.33 4.54
CA GLU A 86 -3.84 -2.93 3.96
C GLU A 86 -3.65 -4.40 3.59
N ALA A 87 -2.46 -4.80 3.14
CA ALA A 87 -2.16 -6.21 2.90
C ALA A 87 -2.18 -7.05 4.19
N ARG A 88 -1.75 -6.48 5.34
CA ARG A 88 -1.92 -7.14 6.66
C ARG A 88 -3.41 -7.27 7.01
N VAL A 89 -4.18 -6.19 6.86
CA VAL A 89 -5.63 -6.17 7.13
C VAL A 89 -6.38 -7.19 6.26
N LEU A 90 -6.07 -7.25 4.97
CA LEU A 90 -6.70 -8.19 4.04
C LEU A 90 -6.40 -9.64 4.45
N ARG A 91 -5.14 -9.96 4.80
CA ARG A 91 -4.79 -11.30 5.30
C ARG A 91 -5.54 -11.69 6.58
N MET A 92 -5.70 -10.76 7.51
CA MET A 92 -6.47 -10.99 8.74
C MET A 92 -7.97 -11.19 8.46
N THR A 93 -8.51 -10.50 7.47
CA THR A 93 -9.93 -10.55 7.10
C THR A 93 -10.25 -11.74 6.19
N SER A 94 -9.28 -12.23 5.41
CA SER A 94 -9.42 -13.35 4.46
C SER A 94 -8.96 -14.70 5.02
N ALA A 95 -8.32 -14.75 6.20
CA ALA A 95 -8.10 -16.00 6.91
C ALA A 95 -9.45 -16.55 7.42
N PRO A 96 -9.80 -17.83 7.20
CA PRO A 96 -11.00 -18.38 7.79
C PRO A 96 -10.82 -18.37 9.31
N LEU A 97 -11.87 -17.94 10.02
CA LEU A 97 -12.01 -18.11 11.47
C LEU A 97 -11.68 -19.57 11.80
N ARG A 98 -10.55 -19.83 12.48
CA ARG A 98 -10.35 -21.09 13.17
C ARG A 98 -11.36 -21.12 14.31
N VAL A 99 -12.48 -21.79 14.07
CA VAL A 99 -13.37 -22.25 15.12
C VAL A 99 -12.52 -23.10 16.06
N VAL A 100 -12.50 -22.69 17.32
CA VAL A 100 -11.93 -23.43 18.44
C VAL A 100 -12.64 -24.78 18.52
N THR A 101 -11.87 -25.86 18.62
CA THR A 101 -12.27 -27.10 19.28
C THR A 101 -11.18 -27.50 20.24
#